data_AF-A0A8K0MNR5-F1
#
_entry.id   AF-A0A8K0MNR5-F1
#
_cell.length_a   1.000
_cell.length_b   1.000
_cell.length_c   1.000
_cell.angle_alpha   90.00
_cell.angle_beta   90.00
_cell.angle_gamma   90.00
#
_symmetry.space_group_name_H-M   'P 1'
#
loop_
_entity.id
_entity.type
_entity.pdbx_description
1 polymer ?
#
loop_
_entity_poly.entity_id
_entity_poly.type
_entity_poly.pdbx_seq_one_letter_code
_entity_poly.pdbx_strand_id
1 'polypeptide(L)'
;MECKKSIWANYRVKCIGDVNDVPRPCKLGASVMVKIVDYCSQCNGTINLSHAAFSSIANLKAASTACGEQGTATYYERPYVPSACFGNQDYGDLVAGASDKIWNARKACGTSYSVKCIGGVNNVPHPCLDGTSLTVKIVDYCSNCNGTINLSDAAFSKIALLRAGKIEVEFDRV
;
A
#
# COMPACT_ATOMS: atom_id res chain seq x y z
N MET A 1 -10.89 -0.24 2.43
CA MET A 1 -11.18 -0.29 0.99
C MET A 1 -9.99 -0.93 0.33
N GLU A 2 -10.26 -2.00 -0.43
CA GLU A 2 -9.46 -3.22 -0.51
C GLU A 2 -8.42 -3.23 -1.64
N CYS A 3 -7.23 -3.70 -1.30
CA CYS A 3 -6.24 -4.24 -2.23
C CYS A 3 -6.76 -5.57 -2.80
N LYS A 4 -7.50 -5.55 -3.91
CA LYS A 4 -7.96 -6.78 -4.57
C LYS A 4 -6.87 -7.36 -5.47
N LYS A 5 -6.10 -8.31 -4.93
CA LYS A 5 -5.44 -9.34 -5.72
C LYS A 5 -5.76 -10.71 -5.11
N SER A 6 -6.89 -11.28 -5.54
CA SER A 6 -7.28 -12.64 -5.15
C SER A 6 -6.34 -13.64 -5.82
N ILE A 7 -5.44 -14.24 -5.03
CA ILE A 7 -4.59 -15.33 -5.50
C ILE A 7 -5.32 -16.64 -5.18
N TRP A 8 -5.74 -17.37 -6.21
CA TRP A 8 -6.22 -18.74 -6.04
C TRP A 8 -5.00 -19.63 -5.80
N ALA A 9 -4.85 -20.16 -4.59
CA ALA A 9 -3.78 -21.10 -4.27
C ALA A 9 -4.40 -22.38 -3.68
N ASN A 10 -4.02 -23.52 -4.27
CA ASN A 10 -4.47 -24.84 -3.82
C ASN A 10 -3.54 -25.32 -2.71
N TYR A 11 -4.03 -25.42 -1.47
CA TYR A 11 -3.27 -25.98 -0.36
C TYR A 11 -3.84 -27.34 0.03
N ARG A 12 -2.95 -28.34 0.19
CA ARG A 12 -3.28 -29.59 0.86
C ARG A 12 -2.95 -29.47 2.34
N VAL A 13 -3.97 -29.27 3.16
CA VAL A 13 -3.87 -29.41 4.62
C VAL A 13 -4.06 -30.88 5.00
N LYS A 14 -3.22 -31.40 5.90
CA LYS A 14 -3.27 -32.80 6.39
C LYS A 14 -3.73 -32.77 7.85
N CYS A 15 -4.82 -33.46 8.18
CA CYS A 15 -5.29 -33.60 9.55
C CYS A 15 -4.28 -34.45 10.35
N ILE A 16 -3.83 -33.92 11.50
CA ILE A 16 -2.75 -34.50 12.33
C ILE A 16 -3.29 -35.12 13.64
N GLY A 17 -4.61 -35.12 13.85
CA GLY A 17 -5.28 -35.73 15.00
C GLY A 17 -6.54 -34.97 15.43
N ASP A 18 -7.39 -35.61 16.24
CA ASP A 18 -8.60 -35.00 16.82
C ASP A 18 -8.24 -34.19 18.09
N VAL A 19 -8.81 -32.99 18.23
CA VAL A 19 -8.79 -32.19 19.46
C VAL A 19 -10.16 -32.30 20.13
N ASN A 20 -10.15 -32.52 21.45
CA ASN A 20 -11.32 -32.90 22.26
C ASN A 20 -12.57 -32.02 22.06
N ASP A 21 -13.73 -32.70 22.00
CA ASP A 21 -15.12 -32.21 22.07
C ASP A 21 -15.72 -31.41 20.90
N VAL A 22 -15.53 -31.88 19.66
CA VAL A 22 -16.45 -31.56 18.54
C VAL A 22 -16.88 -32.86 17.83
N PRO A 23 -18.20 -33.15 17.66
CA PRO A 23 -18.67 -34.45 17.17
C PRO A 23 -18.53 -34.66 15.65
N ARG A 24 -17.50 -34.09 15.01
CA ARG A 24 -17.17 -34.39 13.60
C ARG A 24 -15.67 -34.60 13.42
N PRO A 25 -15.20 -35.86 13.36
CA PRO A 25 -13.79 -36.14 13.08
C PRO A 25 -13.44 -35.66 11.65
N CYS A 26 -12.38 -34.86 11.51
CA CYS A 26 -11.82 -34.57 10.20
C CYS A 26 -11.31 -35.89 9.59
N LYS A 27 -11.84 -36.31 8.43
CA LYS A 27 -11.31 -37.48 7.73
C LYS A 27 -9.85 -37.24 7.31
N LEU A 28 -8.96 -38.14 7.71
CA LEU A 28 -7.55 -38.14 7.31
C LEU A 28 -7.44 -38.03 5.78
N GLY A 29 -6.79 -36.97 5.28
CA GLY A 29 -6.62 -36.73 3.84
C GLY A 29 -7.66 -35.80 3.18
N ALA A 30 -8.59 -35.22 3.92
CA ALA A 30 -9.50 -34.21 3.40
C ALA A 30 -8.73 -32.94 2.99
N SER A 31 -8.89 -32.50 1.73
CA SER A 31 -8.42 -31.19 1.26
C SER A 31 -9.57 -30.20 1.39
N VAL A 32 -9.36 -29.10 2.12
CA VAL A 32 -10.35 -28.02 2.27
C VAL A 32 -9.93 -26.84 1.42
N MET A 33 -10.86 -26.30 0.64
CA MET A 33 -10.66 -25.05 -0.08
C MET A 33 -10.70 -23.89 0.90
N VAL A 34 -9.55 -23.29 1.18
CA VAL A 34 -9.48 -22.09 2.02
C VAL A 34 -9.34 -20.87 1.12
N LYS A 35 -10.27 -19.93 1.24
CA LYS A 35 -10.15 -18.61 0.61
C LYS A 35 -9.41 -17.70 1.59
N ILE A 36 -8.15 -17.36 1.29
CA ILE A 36 -7.45 -16.32 2.04
C ILE A 36 -8.08 -14.99 1.60
N VAL A 37 -8.81 -14.37 2.52
CA VAL A 37 -9.27 -12.99 2.42
C VAL A 37 -8.35 -12.19 3.33
N ASP A 38 -7.67 -11.21 2.73
CA ASP A 38 -6.86 -10.15 3.36
C ASP A 38 -5.40 -10.50 3.74
N TYR A 39 -4.44 -9.96 2.98
CA TYR A 39 -3.03 -9.89 3.34
C TYR A 39 -2.64 -8.43 3.61
N CYS A 40 -2.27 -8.12 4.85
CA CYS A 40 -1.80 -6.80 5.29
C CYS A 40 -0.32 -6.88 5.69
N SER A 41 0.51 -6.01 5.12
CA SER A 41 1.97 -5.93 5.35
C SER A 41 2.35 -5.40 6.74
N GLN A 42 1.39 -4.93 7.54
CA GLN A 42 1.60 -4.61 8.96
C GLN A 42 1.25 -5.78 9.92
N CYS A 43 0.78 -6.92 9.41
CA CYS A 43 0.62 -8.11 10.23
C CYS A 43 1.98 -8.79 10.37
N ASN A 44 2.58 -8.70 11.55
CA ASN A 44 3.82 -9.40 11.91
C ASN A 44 3.60 -10.93 11.88
N GLY A 45 3.66 -11.52 10.67
CA GLY A 45 3.69 -12.96 10.43
C GLY A 45 2.47 -13.78 10.88
N THR A 46 1.33 -13.17 11.21
CA THR A 46 0.15 -13.91 11.72
C THR A 46 -1.06 -13.70 10.83
N ILE A 47 -1.51 -14.76 10.15
CA ILE A 47 -2.82 -14.80 9.47
C ILE A 47 -3.86 -15.10 10.55
N ASN A 48 -4.62 -14.08 10.98
CA ASN A 48 -5.75 -14.28 11.89
C ASN A 48 -6.95 -14.81 11.10
N LEU A 49 -7.12 -16.13 11.06
CA LEU A 49 -8.38 -16.75 10.66
C LEU A 49 -9.40 -16.51 11.79
N SER A 50 -10.35 -15.59 11.59
CA SER A 50 -11.45 -15.42 12.54
C SER A 50 -12.47 -16.56 12.38
N HIS A 51 -12.12 -17.73 12.89
CA HIS A 51 -12.75 -18.36 14.05
C HIS A 51 -11.87 -19.53 14.48
N ALA A 52 -11.22 -19.34 15.64
CA ALA A 52 -10.52 -20.32 16.49
C ALA A 52 -9.44 -21.21 15.84
N ALA A 53 -8.16 -20.85 16.04
CA ALA A 53 -7.13 -21.86 16.25
C ALA A 53 -5.86 -21.27 16.90
N PHE A 54 -5.58 -21.73 18.11
CA PHE A 54 -4.34 -21.46 18.85
C PHE A 54 -3.19 -22.36 18.35
N SER A 55 -2.06 -21.70 18.08
CA SER A 55 -0.66 -22.10 18.32
C SER A 55 -0.20 -23.55 18.06
N SER A 56 0.43 -23.78 16.89
CA SER A 56 1.73 -24.45 16.74
C SER A 56 2.28 -24.17 15.33
N ILE A 57 3.39 -23.43 15.25
CA ILE A 57 3.86 -22.71 14.05
C ILE A 57 4.71 -23.65 13.18
N ALA A 58 4.20 -24.03 12.00
CA ALA A 58 5.04 -24.56 10.93
C ALA A 58 5.73 -23.41 10.19
N ASN A 59 7.06 -23.42 10.11
CA ASN A 59 7.87 -22.45 9.37
C ASN A 59 7.64 -22.59 7.86
N LEU A 60 6.52 -22.03 7.35
CA LEU A 60 6.35 -21.75 5.93
C LEU A 60 7.15 -20.51 5.58
N LYS A 61 8.21 -20.65 4.76
CA LYS A 61 8.77 -19.51 4.04
C LYS A 61 7.77 -19.10 2.96
N ALA A 62 6.79 -18.28 3.33
CA ALA A 62 5.96 -17.58 2.37
C ALA A 62 6.82 -16.52 1.68
N ALA A 63 6.91 -16.56 0.35
CA ALA A 63 7.41 -15.41 -0.40
C ALA A 63 6.36 -14.30 -0.26
N SER A 64 6.63 -13.32 0.61
CA SER A 64 5.79 -12.13 0.77
C SER A 64 5.91 -11.30 -0.50
N THR A 65 4.85 -11.25 -1.30
CA THR A 65 4.69 -10.16 -2.27
C THR A 65 4.22 -8.97 -1.46
N ALA A 66 5.10 -8.01 -1.19
CA ALA A 66 4.70 -6.74 -0.62
C ALA A 66 3.66 -6.12 -1.57
N CYS A 67 2.43 -5.94 -1.10
CA CYS A 67 1.46 -5.08 -1.76
C CYS A 67 1.75 -3.67 -1.23
N GLY A 68 2.02 -2.72 -2.13
CA GLY A 68 2.21 -1.34 -1.71
C GLY A 68 0.92 -0.74 -1.15
N GLU A 69 1.07 0.25 -0.28
CA GLU A 69 -0.09 0.99 0.22
C GLU A 69 -0.80 1.69 -0.96
N GLN A 70 -2.13 1.66 -0.98
CA GLN A 70 -2.90 2.30 -2.03
C GLN A 70 -3.53 3.59 -1.54
N GLY A 71 -3.57 4.58 -2.42
CA GLY A 71 -4.15 5.87 -2.11
C GLY A 71 -4.40 6.68 -3.38
N THR A 72 -4.53 7.99 -3.18
CA THR A 72 -4.64 8.92 -4.31
C THR A 72 -3.50 9.91 -4.27
N ALA A 73 -3.06 10.34 -5.44
CA ALA A 73 -2.11 11.44 -5.56
C ALA A 73 -2.74 12.61 -6.31
N THR A 74 -2.44 13.81 -5.83
CA THR A 74 -2.66 15.10 -6.51
C THR A 74 -1.30 15.75 -6.74
N TYR A 75 -1.27 16.97 -7.29
CA TYR A 75 -0.05 17.73 -7.41
C TYR A 75 -0.17 19.21 -7.04
N TYR A 76 0.98 19.82 -6.77
CA TYR A 76 1.14 21.25 -6.57
C TYR A 76 2.29 21.79 -7.42
N GLU A 77 2.13 23.01 -7.92
CA GLU A 77 3.13 23.72 -8.70
C GLU A 77 4.14 24.42 -7.78
N ARG A 78 5.26 24.88 -8.36
CA ARG A 78 6.25 25.70 -7.66
C ARG A 78 5.63 26.98 -7.07
N PRO A 79 6.21 27.54 -6.00
CA PRO A 79 7.45 27.12 -5.34
C PRO A 79 7.26 25.98 -4.32
N TYR A 80 8.26 25.09 -4.21
CA TYR A 80 8.27 24.01 -3.19
C TYR A 80 8.88 24.42 -1.85
N VAL A 81 9.34 25.68 -1.76
CA VAL A 81 9.87 26.31 -0.56
C VAL A 81 9.07 27.59 -0.25
N PRO A 82 8.88 27.96 1.03
CA PRO A 82 9.28 27.21 2.21
C PRO A 82 8.41 25.96 2.40
N SER A 83 9.04 24.86 2.78
CA SER A 83 8.36 23.60 3.08
C SER A 83 8.15 23.45 4.59
N ALA A 84 7.09 22.78 5.01
CA ALA A 84 6.83 22.54 6.43
C ALA A 84 7.98 21.79 7.10
N CYS A 85 8.62 20.82 6.44
CA CYS A 85 9.70 20.05 7.05
C CYS A 85 10.98 20.86 7.24
N PHE A 86 11.38 21.64 6.22
CA PHE A 86 12.76 22.15 6.14
C PHE A 86 12.87 23.66 5.85
N GLY A 87 11.75 24.40 5.89
CA GLY A 87 11.75 25.83 5.60
C GLY A 87 12.27 26.11 4.19
N ASN A 88 13.23 27.02 4.06
CA ASN A 88 13.77 27.47 2.77
C ASN A 88 14.78 26.52 2.12
N GLN A 89 15.02 25.33 2.68
CA GLN A 89 15.95 24.38 2.07
C GLN A 89 15.31 23.70 0.85
N ASP A 90 15.97 23.83 -0.29
CA ASP A 90 15.57 23.18 -1.55
C ASP A 90 16.04 21.72 -1.60
N TYR A 91 15.12 20.83 -1.97
CA TYR A 91 15.35 19.38 -2.13
C TYR A 91 15.11 18.91 -3.57
N GLY A 92 15.00 19.83 -4.52
CA GLY A 92 14.81 19.57 -5.94
C GLY A 92 13.35 19.29 -6.31
N ASP A 93 13.17 18.79 -7.53
CA ASP A 93 11.84 18.68 -8.14
C ASP A 93 11.08 17.39 -7.78
N LEU A 94 11.73 16.34 -7.25
CA LEU A 94 11.09 15.06 -6.91
C LEU A 94 10.72 15.00 -5.43
N VAL A 95 9.77 15.85 -5.06
CA VAL A 95 9.32 16.05 -3.69
C VAL A 95 7.81 15.89 -3.56
N ALA A 96 7.33 15.70 -2.34
CA ALA A 96 5.91 15.59 -2.05
C ALA A 96 5.54 16.19 -0.69
N GLY A 97 4.31 16.68 -0.61
CA GLY A 97 3.62 17.00 0.62
C GLY A 97 2.85 15.78 1.15
N ALA A 98 2.92 15.55 2.44
CA ALA A 98 2.17 14.50 3.12
C ALA A 98 0.81 15.03 3.60
N SER A 99 -0.26 14.29 3.31
CA SER A 99 -1.55 14.47 3.99
C SER A 99 -1.50 13.95 5.42
N ASP A 100 -2.56 14.17 6.22
CA ASP A 100 -2.68 13.63 7.58
C ASP A 100 -2.45 12.12 7.67
N LYS A 101 -2.76 11.37 6.60
CA LYS A 101 -2.53 9.92 6.55
C LYS A 101 -1.06 9.55 6.63
N ILE A 102 -0.17 10.39 6.10
CA ILE A 102 1.28 10.13 6.04
C ILE A 102 2.02 10.98 7.08
N TRP A 103 1.60 12.23 7.29
CA TRP A 103 2.35 13.25 8.03
C TRP A 103 2.86 12.80 9.39
N ASN A 104 2.02 12.06 10.15
CA ASN A 104 2.37 11.44 11.43
C ASN A 104 3.11 12.39 12.38
N ALA A 105 2.50 13.56 12.65
CA ALA A 105 3.08 14.60 13.50
C ALA A 105 4.55 14.92 13.13
N ARG A 106 4.81 15.22 11.85
CA ARG A 106 6.13 15.54 11.27
C ARG A 106 7.10 14.36 11.15
N LYS A 107 6.76 13.15 11.62
CA LYS A 107 7.66 11.97 11.52
C LYS A 107 7.91 11.49 10.09
N ALA A 108 7.06 11.87 9.13
CA ALA A 108 7.28 11.57 7.73
C ALA A 108 8.33 12.48 7.06
N CYS A 109 8.72 13.60 7.66
CA CYS A 109 9.69 14.50 7.07
C CYS A 109 11.01 13.80 6.71
N GLY A 110 11.46 14.00 5.47
CA GLY A 110 12.70 13.42 4.95
C GLY A 110 12.61 11.95 4.55
N THR A 111 11.49 11.26 4.84
CA THR A 111 11.26 9.91 4.34
C THR A 111 11.00 9.93 2.84
N SER A 112 11.38 8.85 2.17
CA SER A 112 11.18 8.68 0.73
C SER A 112 10.12 7.62 0.47
N TYR A 113 9.33 7.83 -0.57
CA TYR A 113 8.32 6.89 -1.04
C TYR A 113 8.54 6.57 -2.51
N SER A 114 8.55 5.29 -2.85
CA SER A 114 8.30 4.83 -4.22
C SER A 114 6.81 5.01 -4.51
N VAL A 115 6.45 5.67 -5.59
CA VAL A 115 5.06 5.97 -5.98
C VAL A 115 4.85 5.54 -7.42
N LYS A 116 3.74 4.84 -7.68
CA LYS A 116 3.35 4.33 -8.99
C LYS A 116 1.90 4.68 -9.27
N CYS A 117 1.60 5.21 -10.45
CA CYS A 117 0.22 5.37 -10.90
C CYS A 117 -0.38 4.01 -11.26
N ILE A 118 -1.57 3.71 -10.71
CA ILE A 118 -2.29 2.46 -10.94
C ILE A 118 -3.69 2.68 -11.55
N GLY A 119 -4.17 3.93 -11.60
CA GLY A 119 -5.46 4.25 -12.16
C GLY A 119 -5.80 5.74 -12.15
N GLY A 120 -6.95 6.06 -12.73
CA GLY A 120 -7.56 7.39 -12.68
C GLY A 120 -8.66 7.47 -11.65
N VAL A 121 -8.82 8.64 -11.04
CA VAL A 121 -10.00 8.94 -10.22
C VAL A 121 -11.11 9.61 -11.06
N ASN A 122 -10.73 10.31 -12.12
CA ASN A 122 -11.61 11.09 -12.98
C ASN A 122 -11.79 10.45 -14.36
N ASN A 123 -12.71 11.00 -15.17
CA ASN A 123 -13.02 10.53 -16.54
C ASN A 123 -11.94 10.82 -17.59
N VAL A 124 -10.68 11.00 -17.19
CA VAL A 124 -9.56 11.20 -18.12
C VAL A 124 -9.09 9.85 -18.64
N PRO A 125 -9.17 9.58 -19.96
CA PRO A 125 -8.69 8.31 -20.51
C PRO A 125 -7.17 8.17 -20.33
N HIS A 126 -6.74 6.98 -19.91
CA HIS A 126 -5.33 6.59 -19.71
C HIS A 126 -4.53 7.66 -18.93
N PRO A 127 -4.88 7.91 -17.65
CA PRO A 127 -4.27 8.97 -16.88
C PRO A 127 -2.85 8.63 -16.41
N CYS A 128 -2.52 7.35 -16.27
CA CYS A 128 -1.19 6.87 -15.93
C CYS A 128 -0.28 6.79 -17.15
N LEU A 129 0.99 7.13 -16.95
CA LEU A 129 2.06 6.82 -17.88
C LEU A 129 2.59 5.42 -17.56
N ASP A 130 2.66 4.54 -18.56
CA ASP A 130 2.90 3.11 -18.33
C ASP A 130 4.22 2.81 -17.60
N GLY A 131 4.17 1.84 -16.69
CA GLY A 131 5.33 1.08 -16.21
C GLY A 131 6.33 1.79 -15.30
N THR A 132 6.12 3.06 -14.94
CA THR A 132 7.10 3.84 -14.16
C THR A 132 6.65 4.02 -12.71
N SER A 133 7.56 3.72 -11.78
CA SER A 133 7.51 4.24 -10.41
C SER A 133 8.61 5.29 -10.26
N LEU A 134 8.41 6.21 -9.33
CA LEU A 134 9.40 7.21 -8.97
C LEU A 134 9.56 7.28 -7.47
N THR A 135 10.71 7.76 -7.02
CA THR A 135 10.95 8.03 -5.61
C THR A 135 10.79 9.52 -5.34
N VAL A 136 9.88 9.88 -4.44
CA VAL A 136 9.74 11.25 -3.92
C VAL A 136 10.19 11.33 -2.47
N LYS A 137 10.71 12.49 -2.06
CA LYS A 137 10.94 12.81 -0.66
C LYS A 137 9.77 13.61 -0.07
N ILE A 138 9.30 13.24 1.12
CA ILE A 138 8.35 14.06 1.87
C ILE A 138 9.08 15.28 2.44
N VAL A 139 8.72 16.47 1.94
CA VAL A 139 9.30 17.74 2.38
C VAL A 139 8.26 18.68 2.97
N ASP A 140 6.98 18.46 2.69
CA ASP A 140 5.93 19.38 3.10
C ASP A 140 4.77 18.68 3.82
N TYR A 141 3.95 19.48 4.51
CA TYR A 141 2.67 19.08 5.06
C TYR A 141 1.57 19.77 4.30
N CYS A 142 0.55 19.01 3.95
CA CYS A 142 -0.61 19.58 3.31
C CYS A 142 -1.87 19.00 3.97
N SER A 143 -2.57 19.86 4.72
CA SER A 143 -3.75 19.46 5.50
C SER A 143 -4.97 19.16 4.62
N ASN A 144 -5.01 19.70 3.39
CA ASN A 144 -6.18 19.65 2.51
C ASN A 144 -5.82 19.31 1.05
N CYS A 145 -4.98 18.30 0.81
CA CYS A 145 -4.47 17.99 -0.54
C CYS A 145 -5.48 17.36 -1.49
N ASN A 146 -6.66 16.98 -0.99
CA ASN A 146 -7.62 16.13 -1.70
C ASN A 146 -6.97 14.82 -2.23
N GLY A 147 -5.95 14.33 -1.52
CA GLY A 147 -5.12 13.18 -1.89
C GLY A 147 -4.36 12.64 -0.69
N THR A 148 -3.87 11.40 -0.79
CA THR A 148 -3.00 10.79 0.23
C THR A 148 -1.59 11.37 0.16
N ILE A 149 -1.06 11.54 -1.04
CA ILE A 149 0.25 12.16 -1.35
C ILE A 149 0.02 13.34 -2.27
N ASN A 150 0.60 14.51 -1.97
CA ASN A 150 0.59 15.66 -2.87
C ASN A 150 1.95 15.75 -3.56
N LEU A 151 2.06 15.29 -4.80
CA LEU A 151 3.33 15.28 -5.54
C LEU A 151 3.67 16.68 -6.04
N SER A 152 4.94 17.02 -6.22
CA SER A 152 5.28 18.14 -7.10
C SER A 152 4.73 17.91 -8.51
N ASP A 153 4.42 18.97 -9.26
CA ASP A 153 3.98 18.86 -10.65
C ASP A 153 5.00 18.07 -11.50
N ALA A 154 6.29 18.29 -11.25
CA ALA A 154 7.40 17.61 -11.89
C ALA A 154 7.49 16.11 -11.55
N ALA A 155 7.12 15.70 -10.32
CA ALA A 155 7.01 14.29 -9.98
C ALA A 155 5.73 13.69 -10.57
N PHE A 156 4.59 14.37 -10.45
CA PHE A 156 3.31 13.89 -10.98
C PHE A 156 3.39 13.64 -12.49
N SER A 157 3.98 14.57 -13.25
CA SER A 157 4.11 14.47 -14.71
C SER A 157 4.99 13.31 -15.17
N LYS A 158 5.74 12.67 -14.27
CA LYS A 158 6.55 11.47 -14.57
C LYS A 158 5.74 10.19 -14.55
N ILE A 159 4.62 10.14 -13.82
CA ILE A 159 3.78 8.93 -13.68
C ILE A 159 2.35 9.12 -14.20
N ALA A 160 1.92 10.36 -14.46
CA ALA A 160 0.57 10.63 -14.94
C ALA A 160 0.46 11.91 -15.76
N LEU A 161 -0.62 12.01 -16.54
CA LEU A 161 -0.98 13.21 -17.27
C LEU A 161 -1.46 14.30 -16.31
N LEU A 162 -0.86 15.50 -16.33
CA LEU A 162 -1.26 16.63 -15.47
C LEU A 162 -2.76 16.95 -15.55
N ARG A 163 -3.38 16.80 -16.73
CA ARG A 163 -4.83 17.00 -16.93
C ARG A 163 -5.71 16.03 -16.14
N ALA A 164 -5.16 14.92 -15.63
CA ALA A 164 -5.88 14.01 -14.75
C ALA A 164 -6.23 14.68 -13.42
N GLY A 165 -5.37 15.58 -12.92
CA GLY A 165 -5.51 16.31 -11.66
C GLY A 165 -5.36 15.44 -10.41
N LYS A 166 -5.91 14.23 -10.45
CA LYS A 166 -5.92 13.23 -9.38
C LYS A 166 -5.89 11.83 -9.96
N ILE A 167 -5.02 11.00 -9.40
CA ILE A 167 -4.79 9.61 -9.82
C ILE A 167 -4.87 8.66 -8.62
N GLU A 168 -5.12 7.39 -8.89
CA GLU A 168 -4.91 6.31 -7.93
C GLU A 168 -3.45 5.88 -7.99
N VAL A 169 -2.83 5.70 -6.82
CA VAL A 169 -1.42 5.32 -6.69
C VAL A 169 -1.24 4.15 -5.75
N GLU A 170 -0.23 3.34 -6.06
CA GLU A 170 0.43 2.42 -5.12
C GLU A 170 1.73 3.08 -4.65
N PHE A 171 2.01 3.04 -3.35
CA PHE A 171 3.19 3.65 -2.76
C PHE A 171 3.75 2.85 -1.59
N ASP A 172 5.08 2.89 -1.46
CA ASP A 172 5.82 2.21 -0.40
C ASP A 172 6.95 3.09 0.10
N ARG A 173 7.17 3.05 1.41
CA ARG A 173 8.35 3.69 1.99
C ARG A 173 9.61 2.94 1.54
N VAL A 174 10.63 3.68 1.11
CA VAL A 174 11.95 3.15 0.70
C VAL A 174 13.06 3.56 1.66
#